data_AF-A0A6D2GC23-F1
#
_entry.id   AF-A0A6D2GC23-F1
#
_cell.length_a   1.000
_cell.length_b   1.000
_cell.length_c   1.000
_cell.angle_alpha   90.00
_cell.angle_beta   90.00
_cell.angle_gamma   90.00
#
_symmetry.space_group_name_H-M   'P 1'
#
loop_
_entity.id
_entity.type
_entity.pdbx_description
1 polymer ?
#
loop_
_entity_poly.entity_id
_entity_poly.type
_entity_poly.pdbx_seq_one_letter_code
_entity_poly.pdbx_strand_id
1 'polypeptide(L)'
;MPQDRESVFWFNVLQVPPTNIGSDSGQNKMLVMLRSRIKLFYRPDGLGKPDNLAKKLQIKTVNDGSGKSGIVIVNSQPWFASLSNLNVKANGASYNLDADMIAPFSSQTWWLPGKRSLKSFSGTVTVTLVNDLGARISESYDVPHH
;
A
#
# COMPACT_ATOMS: atom_id res chain seq x y z
N MET A 1 11.66 -20.44 5.71
CA MET A 1 10.61 -19.55 5.17
C MET A 1 9.52 -20.39 4.53
N PRO A 2 8.26 -19.93 4.49
CA PRO A 2 7.20 -20.57 3.72
C PRO A 2 7.65 -20.77 2.26
N GLN A 3 7.27 -21.88 1.64
CA GLN A 3 7.60 -22.19 0.24
C GLN A 3 6.46 -21.84 -0.72
N ASP A 4 5.27 -21.57 -0.18
CA ASP A 4 4.02 -21.31 -0.91
C ASP A 4 3.72 -19.81 -1.10
N ARG A 5 4.54 -18.92 -0.54
CA ARG A 5 4.34 -17.46 -0.58
C ARG A 5 5.61 -16.66 -0.38
N GLU A 6 5.57 -15.41 -0.80
CA GLU A 6 6.62 -14.45 -0.50
C GLU A 6 6.75 -14.17 1.00
N SER A 7 7.94 -13.74 1.38
CA SER A 7 8.23 -13.19 2.71
C SER A 7 8.86 -11.82 2.58
N VAL A 8 8.52 -10.90 3.48
CA VAL A 8 9.02 -9.52 3.45
C VAL A 8 10.07 -9.30 4.54
N PHE A 9 11.16 -8.64 4.15
CA PHE A 9 12.21 -8.13 5.02
C PHE A 9 12.42 -6.65 4.77
N TRP A 10 13.12 -5.99 5.69
CA TRP A 10 13.43 -4.58 5.59
C TRP A 10 14.93 -4.35 5.68
N PHE A 11 15.50 -3.75 4.64
CA PHE A 11 16.86 -3.26 4.67
C PHE A 11 16.85 -1.80 5.13
N ASN A 12 17.57 -1.52 6.21
CA ASN A 12 17.62 -0.20 6.84
C ASN A 12 19.02 0.38 6.64
N VAL A 13 19.10 1.57 6.06
CA VAL A 13 20.34 2.32 5.85
C VAL A 13 20.24 3.65 6.58
N LEU A 14 21.25 3.98 7.38
CA LEU A 14 21.41 5.28 8.00
C LEU A 14 22.74 5.87 7.55
N GLN A 15 22.68 6.99 6.82
CA GLN A 15 23.86 7.75 6.48
C GLN A 15 24.13 8.77 7.59
N VAL A 16 25.26 8.60 8.27
CA VAL A 16 25.73 9.52 9.29
C VAL A 16 26.67 10.53 8.63
N PRO A 17 26.35 11.83 8.62
CA PRO A 17 27.25 12.84 8.08
C PRO A 17 28.50 12.98 8.96
N PRO A 18 29.67 13.27 8.37
CA PRO A 18 30.89 13.48 9.14
C PRO A 18 30.75 14.67 10.10
N THR A 19 31.35 14.57 11.28
CA THR A 19 31.29 15.58 12.35
C THR A 19 32.00 16.89 12.00
N ASN A 20 32.85 16.89 10.96
CA ASN A 20 33.77 17.98 10.64
C ASN A 20 33.32 18.83 9.45
N ILE A 21 32.04 18.78 9.06
CA ILE A 21 31.50 19.68 8.03
C ILE A 21 31.55 21.12 8.58
N GLY A 22 32.57 21.87 8.17
CA GLY A 22 32.81 23.28 8.53
C GLY A 22 33.72 23.45 9.76
N SER A 23 34.99 23.71 9.51
CA SER A 23 36.00 24.14 10.50
C SER A 23 35.81 25.59 11.00
N ASP A 24 34.73 26.27 10.59
CA ASP A 24 34.52 27.68 10.95
C ASP A 24 33.54 27.80 12.13
N SER A 25 34.10 28.20 13.26
CA SER A 25 33.39 28.54 14.50
C SER A 25 32.57 29.83 14.31
N GLY A 26 31.28 29.71 14.00
CA GLY A 26 30.40 30.88 13.96
C GLY A 26 29.07 30.77 13.21
N GLN A 27 28.75 29.66 12.55
CA GLN A 27 27.48 29.52 11.81
C GLN A 27 26.52 28.52 12.45
N ASN A 28 25.22 28.84 12.47
CA ASN A 28 24.14 27.91 12.80
C ASN A 28 24.13 26.77 11.77
N LYS A 29 24.32 25.52 12.23
CA LYS A 29 24.39 24.36 11.34
C LYS A 29 23.12 23.52 11.42
N MET A 30 22.61 23.12 10.26
CA MET A 30 21.58 22.09 10.13
C MET A 30 22.23 20.81 9.59
N LEU A 31 22.15 19.73 10.36
CA LEU A 31 22.60 18.41 9.93
C LEU A 31 21.41 17.62 9.39
N VAL A 32 21.53 17.12 8.16
CA VAL A 32 20.53 16.24 7.54
C VAL A 32 21.06 14.81 7.58
N MET A 33 20.36 13.93 8.30
CA MET A 33 20.63 12.50 8.30
C MET A 33 19.64 11.81 7.36
N LEU A 34 20.15 10.99 6.46
CA LEU A 34 19.31 10.22 5.55
C LEU A 34 19.09 8.83 6.13
N ARG A 35 17.83 8.50 6.41
CA ARG A 35 17.38 7.16 6.78
C ARG A 35 16.52 6.58 5.65
N SER A 36 16.97 5.48 5.07
CA SER A 36 16.24 4.75 4.04
C SER A 36 15.83 3.39 4.55
N ARG A 37 14.57 3.01 4.29
CA ARG A 37 14.03 1.69 4.62
C ARG A 37 13.44 1.08 3.36
N ILE A 38 14.05 -0.01 2.88
CA ILE A 38 13.73 -0.64 1.60
C ILE A 38 13.10 -2.01 1.87
N LYS A 39 11.99 -2.32 1.20
CA LYS A 39 11.35 -3.65 1.25
C LYS A 39 12.16 -4.64 0.43
N LEU A 40 12.45 -5.80 0.99
CA LEU A 40 13.07 -6.93 0.32
C LEU A 40 12.09 -8.10 0.33
N PHE A 41 11.71 -8.59 -0.85
CA PHE A 41 10.82 -9.74 -0.98
C PHE A 41 11.64 -11.00 -1.27
N TYR A 42 11.62 -11.94 -0.33
CA TYR A 42 12.10 -13.29 -0.58
C TYR A 42 11.00 -14.07 -1.28
N ARG A 43 11.28 -14.53 -2.50
CA ARG A 43 10.36 -15.32 -3.34
C ARG A 43 10.94 -16.72 -3.51
N PRO A 44 10.38 -17.74 -2.83
CA PRO A 44 10.72 -19.13 -3.07
C PRO A 44 10.66 -19.53 -4.55
N ASP A 45 11.47 -20.51 -4.93
CA ASP A 45 11.43 -21.10 -6.26
C ASP A 45 10.06 -21.74 -6.52
N GLY A 46 9.59 -21.68 -7.77
CA GLY A 46 8.29 -22.25 -8.18
C GLY A 46 7.09 -21.32 -8.05
N LEU A 47 7.22 -20.16 -7.38
CA LEU A 47 6.15 -19.17 -7.29
C LEU A 47 5.86 -18.43 -8.60
N GLY A 48 6.85 -18.31 -9.49
CA GLY A 48 6.73 -17.55 -10.73
C GLY A 48 6.71 -16.03 -10.51
N LYS A 49 6.35 -15.28 -11.55
CA LYS A 49 6.29 -13.81 -11.51
C LYS A 49 4.88 -13.31 -11.14
N PRO A 50 4.76 -12.18 -10.42
CA PRO A 50 3.48 -11.57 -10.04
C PRO A 50 2.75 -10.91 -11.23
N ASP A 51 2.59 -11.62 -12.33
CA ASP A 51 1.95 -11.10 -13.53
C ASP A 51 0.46 -10.86 -13.27
N ASN A 52 -0.01 -9.66 -13.61
CA ASN A 52 -1.39 -9.21 -13.39
C ASN A 52 -1.85 -9.23 -11.92
N LEU A 53 -0.92 -9.06 -10.96
CA LEU A 53 -1.25 -8.97 -9.53
C LEU A 53 -2.35 -7.95 -9.23
N ALA A 54 -2.30 -6.76 -9.83
CA ALA A 54 -3.35 -5.76 -9.66
C ALA A 54 -4.72 -6.35 -10.07
N LYS A 55 -4.90 -6.69 -11.34
CA LYS A 55 -6.17 -7.21 -11.92
C LYS A 55 -6.86 -8.34 -11.17
N LYS A 56 -6.13 -9.12 -10.37
CA LYS A 56 -6.65 -10.28 -9.63
C LYS A 56 -6.98 -9.97 -8.16
N LEU A 57 -6.74 -8.75 -7.68
CA LEU A 57 -7.26 -8.29 -6.40
C LEU A 57 -8.79 -8.26 -6.42
N GLN A 58 -9.39 -8.62 -5.30
CA GLN A 58 -10.84 -8.54 -5.13
C GLN A 58 -11.18 -7.38 -4.19
N ILE A 59 -12.16 -6.57 -4.59
CA ILE A 59 -12.62 -5.42 -3.82
C ILE A 59 -14.00 -5.75 -3.24
N LYS A 60 -14.18 -5.50 -1.95
CA LYS A 60 -15.45 -5.64 -1.25
C LYS A 60 -15.73 -4.39 -0.42
N THR A 61 -16.99 -4.14 -0.15
CA THR A 61 -17.43 -3.09 0.79
C THR A 61 -17.81 -3.73 2.12
N VAL A 62 -17.57 -2.99 3.20
CA VAL A 62 -17.94 -3.40 4.56
C VAL A 62 -18.55 -2.23 5.31
N ASN A 63 -19.41 -2.54 6.28
CA ASN A 63 -19.94 -1.58 7.24
C ASN A 63 -19.68 -2.10 8.66
N ASP A 64 -19.34 -1.22 9.60
CA ASP A 64 -19.04 -1.59 10.98
C ASP A 64 -20.28 -1.65 11.90
N GLY A 65 -21.48 -1.39 11.35
CA GLY A 65 -22.73 -1.31 12.11
C GLY A 65 -22.90 0.00 12.90
N SER A 66 -21.84 0.80 13.07
CA SER A 66 -21.88 2.13 13.70
C SER A 66 -22.08 3.27 12.68
N GLY A 67 -22.29 2.91 11.41
CA GLY A 67 -22.47 3.84 10.30
C GLY A 67 -21.17 4.25 9.62
N LYS A 68 -20.07 3.50 9.79
CA LYS A 68 -18.86 3.66 8.97
C LYS A 68 -18.84 2.64 7.85
N SER A 69 -18.44 3.08 6.68
CA SER A 69 -18.21 2.23 5.51
C SER A 69 -16.72 2.11 5.22
N GLY A 70 -16.30 0.96 4.73
CA GLY A 70 -14.91 0.68 4.39
C GLY A 70 -14.79 -0.16 3.13
N ILE A 71 -13.57 -0.17 2.58
CA ILE A 71 -13.17 -1.01 1.46
C ILE A 71 -12.25 -2.11 1.98
N VAL A 72 -12.56 -3.35 1.64
CA VAL A 72 -11.69 -4.51 1.84
C VAL A 72 -11.07 -4.86 0.51
N ILE A 73 -9.74 -4.95 0.49
CA ILE A 73 -9.00 -5.49 -0.65
C ILE A 73 -8.46 -6.85 -0.24
N VAL A 74 -8.80 -7.88 -1.01
CA VAL A 74 -8.38 -9.26 -0.78
C VAL A 74 -7.30 -9.62 -1.80
N ASN A 75 -6.16 -10.05 -1.29
CA ASN A 75 -5.07 -10.62 -2.06
C ASN A 75 -5.08 -12.15 -1.88
N SER A 76 -5.65 -12.86 -2.84
CA SER A 76 -5.65 -14.33 -2.87
C SER A 76 -4.40 -14.93 -3.52
N GLN A 77 -3.39 -14.10 -3.83
CA GLN A 77 -2.19 -14.49 -4.54
C GLN A 77 -1.00 -14.66 -3.58
N PRO A 78 0.05 -15.39 -3.99
CA PRO A 78 1.18 -15.69 -3.12
C PRO A 78 2.23 -14.55 -3.03
N TRP A 79 2.02 -13.41 -3.68
CA TRP A 79 2.93 -12.26 -3.67
C TRP A 79 2.36 -11.10 -2.85
N PHE A 80 3.23 -10.24 -2.30
CA PHE A 80 2.79 -9.01 -1.65
C PHE A 80 2.28 -7.99 -2.67
N ALA A 81 1.11 -7.41 -2.42
CA ALA A 81 0.63 -6.26 -3.18
C ALA A 81 1.10 -4.98 -2.47
N SER A 82 2.14 -4.32 -3.00
CA SER A 82 2.65 -3.05 -2.46
C SER A 82 1.92 -1.86 -3.08
N LEU A 83 0.94 -1.30 -2.36
CA LEU A 83 0.21 -0.13 -2.83
C LEU A 83 1.04 1.14 -2.59
N SER A 84 1.05 2.03 -3.58
CA SER A 84 1.57 3.40 -3.48
C SER A 84 0.47 4.45 -3.51
N ASN A 85 -0.73 4.10 -3.98
CA ASN A 85 -1.92 4.92 -3.88
C ASN A 85 -3.16 4.02 -3.76
N LEU A 86 -4.14 4.49 -2.99
CA LEU A 86 -5.48 3.91 -2.91
C LEU A 86 -6.50 5.05 -2.95
N ASN A 87 -7.18 5.19 -4.08
CA ASN A 87 -8.24 6.17 -4.25
C ASN A 87 -9.60 5.49 -4.30
N VAL A 88 -10.57 6.06 -3.61
CA VAL A 88 -11.94 5.57 -3.57
C VAL A 88 -12.87 6.71 -3.96
N LYS A 89 -13.56 6.57 -5.08
CA LYS A 89 -14.63 7.47 -5.49
C LYS A 89 -15.96 6.82 -5.17
N ALA A 90 -16.79 7.48 -4.37
CA ALA A 90 -18.11 6.98 -4.01
C ALA A 90 -19.09 8.14 -3.83
N ASN A 91 -20.30 8.01 -4.38
CA ASN A 91 -21.40 8.97 -4.20
C ASN A 91 -20.98 10.44 -4.41
N GLY A 92 -20.18 10.72 -5.43
CA GLY A 92 -19.69 12.07 -5.78
C GLY A 92 -18.53 12.60 -4.92
N ALA A 93 -18.05 11.82 -3.94
CA ALA A 93 -16.86 12.16 -3.14
C ALA A 93 -15.66 11.30 -3.56
N SER A 94 -14.45 11.83 -3.36
CA SER A 94 -13.18 11.14 -3.59
C SER A 94 -12.39 11.09 -2.29
N TYR A 95 -11.88 9.91 -1.96
CA TYR A 95 -11.12 9.64 -0.75
C TYR A 95 -9.76 9.07 -1.15
N ASN A 96 -8.68 9.72 -0.74
CA ASN A 96 -7.34 9.16 -0.84
C ASN A 96 -7.01 8.51 0.51
N LEU A 97 -6.88 7.19 0.52
CA LEU A 97 -6.67 6.40 1.73
C LEU A 97 -5.18 6.09 1.88
N ASP A 98 -4.74 5.90 3.12
CA ASP A 98 -3.34 5.59 3.42
C ASP A 98 -2.96 4.22 2.84
N ALA A 99 -2.32 4.24 1.68
CA ALA A 99 -1.90 3.04 0.97
C ALA A 99 -0.88 2.25 1.80
N ASP A 100 -1.09 0.94 1.88
CA ASP A 100 -0.19 0.01 2.56
C ASP A 100 -0.07 -1.29 1.76
N MET A 101 0.78 -2.20 2.22
CA MET A 101 1.01 -3.48 1.60
C MET A 101 0.01 -4.53 2.07
N ILE A 102 -0.50 -5.34 1.14
CA ILE A 102 -1.35 -6.49 1.44
C ILE A 102 -0.51 -7.76 1.33
N ALA A 103 -0.49 -8.55 2.39
CA ALA A 103 0.28 -9.79 2.43
C ALA A 103 -0.31 -10.87 1.49
N PRO A 104 0.49 -11.88 1.13
CA PRO A 104 -0.01 -13.06 0.43
C PRO A 104 -1.16 -13.71 1.18
N PHE A 105 -2.22 -14.08 0.46
CA PHE A 105 -3.39 -14.77 1.01
C PHE A 105 -4.04 -14.04 2.19
N SER A 106 -4.03 -12.71 2.18
CA SER A 106 -4.60 -11.88 3.22
C SER A 106 -5.53 -10.81 2.66
N SER A 107 -6.20 -10.10 3.56
CA SER A 107 -7.01 -8.93 3.23
C SER A 107 -6.70 -7.78 4.16
N GLN A 108 -6.88 -6.56 3.67
CA GLN A 108 -6.74 -5.33 4.45
C GLN A 108 -8.01 -4.49 4.29
N THR A 109 -8.43 -3.84 5.36
CA THR A 109 -9.61 -2.96 5.37
C THR A 109 -9.17 -1.52 5.55
N TRP A 110 -9.70 -0.61 4.72
CA TRP A 110 -9.57 0.82 4.90
C TRP A 110 -10.94 1.44 5.14
N TRP A 111 -11.08 2.15 6.26
CA TRP A 111 -12.31 2.86 6.60
C TRP A 111 -12.33 4.22 5.94
N LEU A 112 -13.47 4.59 5.36
CA LEU A 112 -13.65 5.90 4.77
C LEU A 112 -13.76 6.96 5.88
N PRO A 113 -13.16 8.15 5.70
CA PRO A 113 -13.25 9.21 6.69
C PRO A 113 -14.69 9.76 6.75
N GLY A 114 -15.15 9.99 7.98
CA GLY A 114 -16.49 10.53 8.29
C GLY A 114 -17.55 9.47 8.63
N LYS A 115 -18.60 9.89 9.36
CA LYS A 115 -19.77 9.05 9.67
C LYS A 115 -20.78 9.07 8.52
N ARG A 116 -20.38 8.62 7.34
CA ARG A 116 -21.32 8.41 6.23
C ARG A 116 -21.54 6.92 6.07
N SER A 117 -22.65 6.44 6.62
CA SER A 117 -23.13 5.10 6.28
C SER A 117 -23.54 5.16 4.82
N LEU A 118 -22.70 4.64 3.94
CA LEU A 118 -23.05 4.47 2.54
C LEU A 118 -24.00 3.26 2.52
N LYS A 119 -25.30 3.52 2.66
CA LYS A 119 -26.35 2.48 2.56
C LYS A 119 -26.21 1.66 1.28
N SER A 120 -25.72 2.31 0.22
CA SER A 120 -25.19 1.65 -0.94
C SER A 120 -23.90 2.36 -1.37
N PHE A 121 -22.87 1.58 -1.66
CA PHE A 121 -21.60 2.04 -2.18
C PHE A 121 -21.63 1.81 -3.69
N SER A 122 -21.66 2.87 -4.49
CA SER A 122 -21.25 2.79 -5.89
C SER A 122 -20.16 3.77 -6.21
N GLY A 123 -19.30 3.33 -7.09
CA GLY A 123 -18.24 4.11 -7.65
C GLY A 123 -17.05 3.21 -7.93
N THR A 124 -15.86 3.79 -7.84
CA THR A 124 -14.65 3.16 -8.35
C THR A 124 -13.57 3.19 -7.28
N VAL A 125 -12.93 2.05 -7.08
CA VAL A 125 -11.71 1.93 -6.28
C VAL A 125 -10.55 1.85 -7.26
N THR A 126 -9.60 2.78 -7.18
CA THR A 126 -8.37 2.75 -7.97
C THR A 126 -7.20 2.39 -7.07
N VAL A 127 -6.51 1.31 -7.41
CA VAL A 127 -5.35 0.78 -6.69
C VAL A 127 -4.12 0.99 -7.55
N THR A 128 -3.10 1.68 -7.04
CA THR A 128 -1.80 1.80 -7.70
C THR A 128 -0.75 0.98 -6.98
N LEU A 129 -0.27 -0.09 -7.61
CA LEU A 129 0.80 -0.95 -7.11
C LEU A 129 2.18 -0.47 -7.58
N VAL A 130 3.22 -0.79 -6.82
CA VAL A 130 4.61 -0.73 -7.25
C VAL A 130 5.06 -2.15 -7.58
N ASN A 131 5.54 -2.37 -8.80
CA ASN A 131 6.05 -3.69 -9.22
C ASN A 131 7.52 -3.90 -8.83
N ASP A 132 8.05 -5.11 -9.12
CA ASP A 132 9.44 -5.50 -8.82
C ASP A 132 10.51 -4.57 -9.43
N LEU A 133 10.17 -3.82 -10.48
CA LEU A 133 11.05 -2.86 -11.16
C LEU A 133 10.90 -1.42 -10.63
N GLY A 134 10.05 -1.21 -9.62
CA GLY A 134 9.73 0.12 -9.08
C GLY A 134 8.73 0.92 -9.91
N ALA A 135 8.17 0.36 -10.99
CA ALA A 135 7.17 1.03 -11.81
C ALA A 135 5.80 1.01 -11.12
N ARG A 136 5.01 2.07 -11.34
CA ARG A 136 3.64 2.20 -10.83
C ARG A 136 2.63 1.64 -11.84
N ILE A 137 1.76 0.75 -11.39
CA ILE A 137 0.70 0.12 -12.19
C ILE A 137 -0.63 0.40 -11.51
N SER A 138 -1.57 1.03 -12.21
CA SER A 138 -2.90 1.35 -11.68
C SER A 138 -3.96 0.43 -12.26
N GLU A 139 -4.87 -0.01 -11.41
CA GLU A 139 -6.07 -0.77 -11.79
C GLU A 139 -7.29 -0.18 -11.10
N SER A 140 -8.40 -0.09 -11.83
CA SER A 140 -9.66 0.46 -11.32
C SER A 140 -10.72 -0.64 -11.27
N TYR A 141 -11.44 -0.71 -10.15
CA TYR A 141 -12.50 -1.67 -9.91
C TYR A 141 -13.79 -0.92 -9.68
N ASP A 142 -14.79 -1.26 -10.47
CA ASP A 142 -16.15 -0.79 -10.22
C ASP A 142 -16.73 -1.60 -9.07
N VAL A 143 -17.23 -0.89 -8.07
CA VAL A 143 -17.92 -1.50 -6.95
C VAL A 143 -19.40 -1.27 -7.17
N PRO A 144 -20.16 -2.34 -7.49
CA PRO A 144 -21.57 -2.21 -7.81
C PRO A 144 -22.38 -1.83 -6.56
N HIS A 145 -23.49 -1.14 -6.81
CA HIS A 145 -24.53 -0.95 -5.81
C HIS A 145 -25.06 -2.32 -5.37
N HIS A 146 -24.82 -2.68 -4.11
CA HIS A 146 -25.59 -3.70 -3.41
C HIS A 146 -26.62 -3.03 -2.50
#